data_AF-A0A1F9KX91-F1
#
_entry.id   AF-A0A1F9KX91-F1
#
_cell.length_a   1.000
_cell.length_b   1.000
_cell.length_c   1.000
_cell.angle_alpha   90.00
_cell.angle_beta   90.00
_cell.angle_gamma   90.00
#
_symmetry.space_group_name_H-M   'P 1'
#
loop_
_entity.id
_entity.type
_entity.pdbx_description
1 polymer ?
#
loop_
_entity_poly.entity_id
_entity_poly.type
_entity_poly.pdbx_seq_one_letter_code
_entity_poly.pdbx_strand_id
1 'polypeptide(L)'
;MTDNIFEKGCLVQMFVSKWGGIKAIDKSKLSNMVEQAESDWVTATKKLVDPESLKPICKINNAARNWLLTLSLPFPITGMVFVPKELISKVDEKLDGFKREFNHAVQYFIQDYRDLRKAAKKCLGDLFNEIDYPVDIGKKFNFNWRFITLDVPNGETRLLAPEVYAREKEKFIQTMEEARTMAIEALREEFSQMVERVTDRFTQNADGQPKIFKNTTVDSFYEYFQTFKDRNIFQDHELASLVNRAQAVLNGTSVEQIRTNAGLKESIRSGMADIENVICRVFNRPRRKIVMD
;
A
#
# COMPACT_ATOMS: atom_id res chain seq x y z
N MET A 1 -0.92 -19.37 -27.50
CA MET A 1 -0.12 -19.85 -26.37
C MET A 1 -0.63 -19.13 -25.15
N THR A 2 -1.34 -19.84 -24.27
CA THR A 2 -1.83 -19.30 -23.01
C THR A 2 -0.61 -18.97 -22.16
N ASP A 3 -0.31 -17.69 -22.07
CA ASP A 3 0.79 -17.15 -21.28
C ASP A 3 0.54 -17.55 -19.82
N ASN A 4 1.30 -18.52 -19.31
CA ASN A 4 1.01 -19.23 -18.06
C ASN A 4 1.26 -18.30 -16.87
N ILE A 5 0.27 -17.49 -16.48
CA ILE A 5 0.34 -16.53 -15.36
C ILE A 5 0.89 -17.16 -14.07
N PHE A 6 0.67 -18.45 -13.89
CA PHE A 6 1.13 -19.31 -12.81
C PHE A 6 2.67 -19.35 -12.66
N GLU A 7 3.40 -19.15 -13.75
CA GLU A 7 4.86 -19.13 -13.74
C GLU A 7 5.43 -17.71 -13.63
N LYS A 8 4.57 -16.68 -13.75
CA LYS A 8 4.98 -15.27 -13.74
C LYS A 8 5.20 -14.70 -12.34
N GLY A 9 4.79 -15.42 -11.29
CA GLY A 9 4.94 -14.96 -9.91
C GLY A 9 4.09 -15.76 -8.93
N CYS A 10 3.85 -15.18 -7.75
CA CYS A 10 3.05 -15.80 -6.71
C CYS A 10 2.25 -14.74 -5.92
N LEU A 11 1.27 -15.19 -5.14
CA LEU A 11 0.60 -14.32 -4.19
C LEU A 11 1.42 -14.19 -2.92
N VAL A 12 1.47 -12.97 -2.39
CA VAL A 12 2.04 -12.67 -1.08
C VAL A 12 0.93 -12.21 -0.16
N GLN A 13 0.77 -12.93 0.94
CA GLN A 13 -0.08 -12.51 2.05
C GLN A 13 0.81 -12.06 3.21
N MET A 14 0.80 -10.77 3.51
CA MET A 14 1.47 -10.23 4.70
C MET A 14 0.47 -10.09 5.85
N PHE A 15 0.79 -10.71 6.98
CA PHE A 15 -0.01 -10.70 8.19
C PHE A 15 0.77 -10.10 9.34
N VAL A 16 0.23 -9.02 9.90
CA VAL A 16 0.75 -8.36 11.10
C VAL A 16 -0.33 -8.31 12.16
N SER A 17 -0.09 -8.98 13.27
CA SER A 17 -0.91 -8.86 14.48
C SER A 17 -0.28 -7.82 15.39
N LYS A 18 -1.11 -6.93 15.95
CA LYS A 18 -0.68 -5.94 16.93
C LYS A 18 -1.76 -5.72 17.98
N TRP A 19 -1.36 -5.54 19.22
CA TRP A 19 -2.29 -5.08 20.25
C TRP A 19 -2.74 -3.65 19.95
N GLY A 20 -4.05 -3.41 19.97
CA GLY A 20 -4.61 -2.08 19.66
C GLY A 20 -4.44 -1.05 20.77
N GLY A 21 -4.18 -1.48 22.01
CA GLY A 21 -4.06 -0.56 23.15
C GLY A 21 -5.34 0.20 23.48
N ILE A 22 -6.49 -0.28 23.01
CA ILE A 22 -7.81 0.34 23.22
C ILE A 22 -8.83 -0.71 23.68
N LYS A 23 -9.82 -0.27 24.45
CA LYS A 23 -10.94 -1.10 24.89
C LYS A 23 -12.22 -0.27 24.90
N ALA A 24 -13.35 -0.87 24.51
CA ALA A 24 -14.65 -0.23 24.69
C ALA A 24 -14.92 0.02 26.18
N ILE A 25 -15.51 1.16 26.50
CA ILE A 25 -16.04 1.43 27.84
C ILE A 25 -17.29 0.59 28.02
N ASP A 26 -17.44 0.01 29.21
CA ASP A 26 -18.61 -0.79 29.55
C ASP A 26 -19.90 0.04 29.42
N LYS A 27 -20.95 -0.54 28.82
CA LYS A 27 -22.23 0.17 28.59
C LYS A 27 -22.83 0.71 29.89
N SER A 28 -22.74 -0.03 31.00
CA SER A 28 -23.27 0.44 32.29
C SER A 28 -22.55 1.69 32.80
N LYS A 29 -21.23 1.77 32.59
CA LYS A 29 -20.45 2.97 32.94
C LYS A 29 -20.74 4.11 31.98
N LEU A 30 -20.95 3.82 30.69
CA LEU A 30 -21.28 4.82 29.68
C LEU A 30 -22.66 5.47 29.94
N SER A 31 -23.67 4.69 30.35
CA SER A 31 -24.99 5.21 30.71
C SER A 31 -24.95 6.22 31.85
N ASN A 32 -24.00 6.06 32.79
CA ASN A 32 -23.81 7.01 33.89
C ASN A 32 -23.06 8.28 33.45
N MET A 33 -22.45 8.29 32.26
CA MET A 33 -21.67 9.41 31.72
C MET A 33 -22.45 10.25 30.69
N VAL A 34 -23.63 9.81 30.27
CA VAL A 34 -24.42 10.49 29.23
C VAL A 34 -25.85 10.69 29.72
N GLU A 35 -26.31 11.94 29.82
CA GLU A 35 -27.58 12.29 30.47
C GLU A 35 -28.81 12.18 29.56
N GLN A 36 -28.64 12.18 28.24
CA GLN A 36 -29.76 12.29 27.27
C GLN A 36 -29.62 11.37 26.04
N ALA A 37 -28.66 10.45 26.03
CA ALA A 37 -28.49 9.51 24.93
C ALA A 37 -28.68 8.08 25.42
N GLU A 38 -29.37 7.28 24.63
CA GLU A 38 -29.44 5.84 24.86
C GLU A 38 -28.05 5.23 24.65
N SER A 39 -27.60 4.45 25.64
CA SER A 39 -26.27 3.83 25.62
C SER A 39 -26.02 2.85 24.46
N ASP A 40 -27.07 2.40 23.77
CA ASP A 40 -26.96 1.56 22.58
C ASP A 40 -26.60 2.35 21.31
N TRP A 41 -26.85 3.66 21.31
CA TRP A 41 -26.54 4.56 20.20
C TRP A 41 -25.21 5.28 20.37
N VAL A 42 -24.54 5.12 21.51
CA VAL A 42 -23.25 5.75 21.83
C VAL A 42 -22.21 4.68 22.10
N THR A 43 -21.04 4.82 21.50
CA THR A 43 -19.87 4.00 21.83
C THR A 43 -18.72 4.90 22.26
N ALA A 44 -18.02 4.49 23.31
CA ALA A 44 -16.82 5.16 23.77
C ALA A 44 -15.72 4.14 23.97
N THR A 45 -14.47 4.54 23.73
CA THR A 45 -13.30 3.68 23.94
C THR A 45 -12.31 4.39 24.85
N LYS A 46 -11.64 3.61 25.70
CA LYS A 46 -10.52 4.07 26.52
C LYS A 46 -9.22 3.55 25.94
N LYS A 47 -8.18 4.38 26.06
CA LYS A 47 -6.80 4.02 25.73
C LYS A 47 -6.16 3.36 26.94
N LEU A 48 -5.66 2.14 26.76
CA LEU A 48 -5.10 1.32 27.82
C LEU A 48 -3.64 1.70 28.15
N VAL A 49 -2.94 2.32 27.21
CA VAL A 49 -1.59 2.87 27.40
C VAL A 49 -1.50 4.21 26.68
N ASP A 50 -0.42 4.95 26.88
CA ASP A 50 -0.10 6.11 26.05
C ASP A 50 -0.10 5.72 24.56
N PRO A 51 -0.93 6.32 23.70
CA PRO A 51 -0.96 6.04 22.26
C PRO A 51 0.39 6.21 21.56
N GLU A 52 1.25 7.10 22.05
CA GLU A 52 2.56 7.35 21.47
C GLU A 52 3.46 6.12 21.54
N SER A 53 3.30 5.29 22.58
CA SER A 53 4.09 4.07 22.81
C SER A 53 3.93 3.02 21.70
N LEU A 54 2.80 3.01 20.99
CA LEU A 54 2.52 2.06 19.90
C LEU A 54 2.86 2.63 18.50
N LYS A 55 3.16 3.92 18.39
CA LYS A 55 3.43 4.57 17.10
C LYS A 55 4.63 3.96 16.36
N PRO A 56 5.77 3.63 16.99
CA PRO A 56 6.90 3.02 16.29
C PRO A 56 6.51 1.70 15.59
N ILE A 57 5.78 0.83 16.30
CA ILE A 57 5.28 -0.45 15.78
C ILE A 57 4.32 -0.22 14.60
N CYS A 58 3.39 0.73 14.74
CA CYS A 58 2.43 1.05 13.68
C CYS A 58 3.12 1.63 12.43
N LYS A 59 4.15 2.46 12.63
CA LYS A 59 4.94 3.06 11.54
C LYS A 59 5.66 1.98 10.73
N ILE A 60 6.29 1.01 11.39
CA ILE A 60 6.98 -0.10 10.70
C ILE A 60 5.99 -0.96 9.91
N ASN A 61 4.84 -1.31 10.51
CA ASN A 61 3.80 -2.07 9.81
C ASN A 61 3.30 -1.32 8.55
N ASN A 62 3.02 -0.02 8.67
CA ASN A 62 2.54 0.77 7.53
C ASN A 62 3.63 0.93 6.46
N ALA A 63 4.90 1.11 6.87
CA ALA A 63 6.03 1.15 5.95
C ALA A 63 6.18 -0.16 5.18
N ALA A 64 6.10 -1.31 5.85
CA ALA A 64 6.16 -2.61 5.21
C ALA A 64 5.03 -2.83 4.21
N ARG A 65 3.78 -2.47 4.57
CA ARG A 65 2.61 -2.56 3.67
C ARG A 65 2.80 -1.69 2.43
N ASN A 66 3.14 -0.43 2.63
CA ASN A 66 3.32 0.52 1.54
C ASN A 66 4.47 0.10 0.63
N TRP A 67 5.59 -0.35 1.20
CA TRP A 67 6.73 -0.82 0.44
C TRP A 67 6.39 -2.04 -0.42
N LEU A 68 5.69 -3.04 0.15
CA LEU A 68 5.25 -4.21 -0.61
C LEU A 68 4.36 -3.81 -1.79
N LEU A 69 3.45 -2.85 -1.60
CA LEU A 69 2.58 -2.34 -2.66
C LEU A 69 3.36 -1.74 -3.84
N THR A 70 4.52 -1.11 -3.60
CA THR A 70 5.33 -0.52 -4.69
C THR A 70 5.91 -1.55 -5.67
N LEU A 71 6.08 -2.80 -5.24
CA LEU A 71 6.66 -3.88 -6.06
C LEU A 71 5.61 -4.86 -6.58
N SER A 72 4.43 -4.86 -5.96
CA SER A 72 3.37 -5.83 -6.25
C SER A 72 2.33 -5.29 -7.24
N LEU A 73 1.45 -6.19 -7.65
CA LEU A 73 0.25 -5.91 -8.43
C LEU A 73 -0.98 -6.25 -7.57
N PRO A 74 -2.08 -5.49 -7.69
CA PRO A 74 -3.33 -5.83 -7.03
C PRO A 74 -3.83 -7.21 -7.47
N PHE A 75 -4.59 -7.86 -6.60
CA PHE A 75 -5.18 -9.16 -6.86
C PHE A 75 -6.61 -9.22 -6.30
N PRO A 76 -7.57 -9.94 -6.95
CA PRO A 76 -8.98 -10.06 -6.54
C PRO A 76 -9.21 -10.82 -5.22
N ILE A 77 -8.21 -10.94 -4.35
CA ILE A 77 -8.34 -11.56 -3.04
C ILE A 77 -7.85 -10.56 -2.00
N THR A 78 -8.75 -10.18 -1.09
CA THR A 78 -8.47 -9.22 -0.03
C THR A 78 -7.27 -9.65 0.82
N GLY A 79 -6.33 -8.74 1.01
CA GLY A 79 -5.14 -8.97 1.82
C GLY A 79 -4.04 -9.77 1.12
N MET A 80 -4.20 -10.08 -0.17
CA MET A 80 -3.17 -10.68 -1.01
C MET A 80 -2.78 -9.72 -2.14
N VAL A 81 -1.52 -9.77 -2.53
CA VAL A 81 -0.99 -9.05 -3.69
C VAL A 81 -0.19 -10.01 -4.55
N PHE A 82 -0.13 -9.77 -5.85
CA PHE A 82 0.68 -10.58 -6.75
C PHE A 82 2.09 -10.00 -6.84
N VAL A 83 3.12 -10.82 -6.61
CA VAL A 83 4.53 -10.44 -6.74
C VAL A 83 5.14 -11.19 -7.91
N PRO A 84 5.67 -10.47 -8.92
CA PRO A 84 6.40 -11.07 -10.03
C PRO A 84 7.59 -11.92 -9.56
N LYS A 85 7.88 -13.00 -10.28
CA LYS A 85 8.92 -13.98 -9.93
C LYS A 85 10.27 -13.32 -9.63
N GLU A 86 10.69 -12.40 -10.48
CA GLU A 86 11.98 -11.69 -10.37
C GLU A 86 12.10 -10.82 -9.11
N LEU A 87 10.96 -10.46 -8.49
CA LEU A 87 10.90 -9.61 -7.30
C LEU A 87 10.74 -10.40 -5.99
N ILE A 88 10.51 -11.72 -6.05
CA ILE A 88 10.22 -12.55 -4.86
C ILE A 88 11.36 -12.48 -3.85
N SER A 89 12.61 -12.70 -4.26
CA SER A 89 13.76 -12.70 -3.35
C SER A 89 13.96 -11.33 -2.68
N LYS A 90 13.76 -10.25 -3.45
CA LYS A 90 13.83 -8.87 -2.93
C LYS A 90 12.72 -8.59 -1.90
N VAL A 91 11.52 -9.10 -2.15
CA VAL A 91 10.38 -9.01 -1.22
C VAL A 91 10.68 -9.77 0.08
N ASP A 92 11.18 -11.00 -0.01
CA ASP A 92 11.50 -11.82 1.15
C ASP A 92 12.54 -11.16 2.06
N GLU A 93 13.67 -10.75 1.48
CA GLU A 93 14.76 -10.11 2.21
C GLU A 93 14.32 -8.84 2.93
N LYS A 94 13.54 -7.98 2.24
CA LYS A 94 13.09 -6.72 2.82
C LYS A 94 12.02 -6.93 3.90
N LEU A 95 11.09 -7.85 3.70
CA LEU A 95 10.09 -8.18 4.72
C LEU A 95 10.74 -8.77 5.98
N ASP A 96 11.82 -9.54 5.84
CA ASP A 96 12.60 -10.00 6.99
C ASP A 96 13.29 -8.83 7.71
N GLY A 97 13.81 -7.84 6.97
CA GLY A 97 14.28 -6.57 7.53
C GLY A 97 13.21 -5.86 8.37
N PHE A 98 12.02 -5.67 7.82
CA PHE A 98 10.89 -5.07 8.54
C PHE A 98 10.47 -5.90 9.76
N LYS A 99 10.52 -7.22 9.68
CA LYS A 99 10.22 -8.11 10.81
C LYS A 99 11.22 -7.93 11.95
N ARG A 100 12.52 -7.79 11.64
CA ARG A 100 13.55 -7.50 12.66
C ARG A 100 13.31 -6.15 13.34
N GLU A 101 13.06 -5.09 12.56
CA GLU A 101 12.73 -3.76 13.08
C GLU A 101 11.46 -3.79 13.96
N PHE A 102 10.41 -4.48 13.48
CA PHE A 102 9.16 -4.64 14.19
C PHE A 102 9.37 -5.35 15.54
N ASN A 103 10.11 -6.46 15.54
CA ASN A 103 10.40 -7.20 16.76
C ASN A 103 11.21 -6.36 17.75
N HIS A 104 12.16 -5.56 17.27
CA HIS A 104 12.94 -4.65 18.13
C HIS A 104 12.04 -3.57 18.78
N ALA A 105 11.17 -2.93 18.00
CA ALA A 105 10.20 -1.97 18.52
C ALA A 105 9.23 -2.60 19.54
N VAL A 106 8.81 -3.85 19.31
CA VAL A 106 7.99 -4.63 20.26
C VAL A 106 8.76 -4.90 21.55
N GLN A 107 10.05 -5.24 21.50
CA GLN A 107 10.84 -5.46 22.72
C GLN A 107 10.94 -4.21 23.58
N TYR A 108 11.17 -3.03 22.99
CA TYR A 108 11.14 -1.76 23.74
C TYR A 108 9.77 -1.52 24.38
N PHE A 109 8.69 -1.72 23.63
CA PHE A 109 7.34 -1.58 24.16
C PHE A 109 7.07 -2.53 25.34
N ILE A 110 7.54 -3.79 25.27
CA ILE A 110 7.39 -4.77 26.34
C ILE A 110 8.13 -4.33 27.62
N GLN A 111 9.34 -3.76 27.48
CA GLN A 111 10.11 -3.25 28.62
C GLN A 111 9.36 -2.14 29.37
N ASP A 112 8.74 -1.22 28.62
CA ASP A 112 7.99 -0.09 29.19
C ASP A 112 6.56 -0.46 29.62
N TYR A 113 6.04 -1.62 29.20
CA TYR A 113 4.63 -1.99 29.36
C TYR A 113 4.14 -1.91 30.80
N ARG A 114 4.97 -2.33 31.77
CA ARG A 114 4.62 -2.29 33.20
C ARG A 114 4.39 -0.85 33.68
N ASP A 115 5.25 0.08 33.27
CA ASP A 115 5.17 1.47 33.71
C ASP A 115 4.08 2.23 32.94
N LEU A 116 3.87 1.92 31.66
CA LEU A 116 2.72 2.39 30.89
C LEU A 116 1.39 1.99 31.54
N ARG A 117 1.28 0.76 32.07
CA ARG A 117 0.10 0.31 32.81
C ARG A 117 -0.10 1.05 34.13
N LYS A 118 0.98 1.34 34.88
CA LYS A 118 0.89 2.16 36.11
C LYS A 118 0.44 3.58 35.79
N ALA A 119 0.95 4.18 34.72
CA ALA A 119 0.52 5.49 34.26
C ALA A 119 -0.96 5.48 33.85
N ALA A 120 -1.38 4.48 33.07
CA ALA A 120 -2.78 4.31 32.68
C ALA A 120 -3.72 4.15 33.87
N LYS A 121 -3.30 3.44 34.94
CA LYS A 121 -4.07 3.35 36.18
C LYS A 121 -4.33 4.71 36.82
N LYS A 122 -3.35 5.61 36.80
CA LYS A 122 -3.51 6.99 37.28
C LYS A 122 -4.43 7.82 36.38
N CYS A 123 -4.26 7.71 35.07
CA CYS A 123 -5.02 8.50 34.09
C CYS A 123 -6.48 8.04 33.94
N LEU A 124 -6.76 6.75 34.03
CA LEU A 124 -8.09 6.18 33.79
C LEU A 124 -8.96 6.15 35.05
N GLY A 125 -8.38 6.21 36.25
CA GLY A 125 -9.13 6.16 37.51
C GLY A 125 -10.09 4.96 37.55
N ASP A 126 -11.38 5.23 37.78
CA ASP A 126 -12.44 4.23 37.88
C ASP A 126 -12.72 3.47 36.57
N LEU A 127 -12.21 3.98 35.44
CA LEU A 127 -12.27 3.28 34.15
C LEU A 127 -11.14 2.26 33.99
N PHE A 128 -10.12 2.25 34.85
CA PHE A 128 -9.06 1.24 34.81
C PHE A 128 -9.60 -0.14 35.18
N ASN A 129 -9.22 -1.17 34.42
CA ASN A 129 -9.50 -2.56 34.75
C ASN A 129 -8.27 -3.41 34.42
N GLU A 130 -7.77 -4.13 35.43
CA GLU A 130 -6.58 -4.98 35.35
C GLU A 130 -6.70 -6.05 34.24
N ILE A 131 -7.91 -6.59 34.02
CA ILE A 131 -8.20 -7.67 33.07
C ILE A 131 -8.09 -7.21 31.61
N ASP A 132 -8.18 -5.91 31.34
CA ASP A 132 -8.03 -5.36 29.98
C ASP A 132 -6.58 -5.47 29.46
N TYR A 133 -5.63 -5.80 30.34
CA TYR A 133 -4.20 -5.86 30.06
C TYR A 133 -3.73 -7.32 29.97
N PRO A 134 -3.26 -7.78 28.79
CA PRO A 134 -2.68 -9.11 28.65
C PRO A 134 -1.44 -9.29 29.54
N VAL A 135 -1.36 -10.43 30.23
CA VAL A 135 -0.17 -10.81 31.03
C VAL A 135 1.04 -11.01 30.11
N ASP A 136 0.85 -11.76 29.02
CA ASP A 136 1.86 -11.95 27.98
C ASP A 136 1.53 -11.05 26.79
N ILE A 137 1.93 -9.78 26.92
CA ILE A 137 1.67 -8.77 25.90
C ILE A 137 2.45 -9.03 24.61
N GLY A 138 3.60 -9.69 24.69
CA GLY A 138 4.43 -10.03 23.53
C GLY A 138 3.70 -10.91 22.52
N LYS A 139 2.90 -11.89 22.99
CA LYS A 139 2.07 -12.75 22.12
C LYS A 139 0.99 -12.01 21.32
N LYS A 140 0.71 -10.74 21.62
CA LYS A 140 -0.22 -9.92 20.84
C LYS A 140 0.42 -9.26 19.62
N PHE A 141 1.73 -9.43 19.44
CA PHE A 141 2.47 -8.89 18.32
C PHE A 141 3.04 -10.04 17.49
N ASN A 142 2.84 -9.98 16.18
CA ASN A 142 3.39 -10.95 15.26
C ASN A 142 3.55 -10.33 13.88
N PHE A 143 4.63 -10.63 13.17
CA PHE A 143 4.87 -10.19 11.81
C PHE A 143 5.30 -11.40 10.99
N ASN A 144 4.50 -11.78 9.99
CA ASN A 144 4.81 -12.86 9.06
C ASN A 144 4.28 -12.59 7.67
N TRP A 145 4.81 -13.29 6.69
CA TRP A 145 4.29 -13.36 5.32
C TRP A 145 4.33 -14.80 4.83
N ARG A 146 3.58 -15.07 3.76
CA ARG A 146 3.57 -16.36 3.07
C ARG A 146 3.52 -16.13 1.57
N PHE A 147 4.26 -16.94 0.84
CA PHE A 147 4.16 -17.07 -0.61
C PHE A 147 3.16 -18.18 -0.93
N ILE A 148 2.21 -17.90 -1.80
CA ILE A 148 1.18 -18.83 -2.24
C ILE A 148 1.29 -18.94 -3.75
N THR A 149 1.66 -20.13 -4.23
CA THR A 149 1.68 -20.42 -5.65
C THR A 149 0.25 -20.57 -6.15
N LEU A 150 -0.05 -19.92 -7.27
CA LEU A 150 -1.28 -20.18 -7.99
C LEU A 150 -1.09 -21.48 -8.76
N ASP A 151 -2.08 -22.36 -8.72
CA ASP A 151 -2.15 -23.55 -9.57
C ASP A 151 -3.59 -23.73 -10.04
N VAL A 152 -3.76 -24.29 -11.23
CA VAL A 152 -5.09 -24.73 -11.68
C VAL A 152 -5.43 -25.93 -10.81
N PRO A 153 -6.63 -26.01 -10.22
CA PRO A 153 -7.08 -27.27 -9.63
C PRO A 153 -6.85 -28.38 -10.66
N ASN A 154 -5.96 -29.32 -10.40
CA ASN A 154 -5.73 -30.46 -11.27
C ASN A 154 -6.66 -31.59 -10.81
N GLY A 155 -7.30 -32.29 -11.74
CA GLY A 155 -8.27 -33.35 -11.39
C GLY A 155 -7.67 -34.53 -10.59
N GLU A 156 -6.35 -34.50 -10.33
CA GLU A 156 -5.63 -35.44 -9.47
C GLU A 156 -5.93 -35.23 -7.99
N THR A 157 -6.36 -34.04 -7.57
CA THR A 157 -6.87 -33.86 -6.21
C THR A 157 -8.27 -34.45 -6.11
N ARG A 158 -8.36 -35.72 -5.65
CA ARG A 158 -9.61 -36.44 -5.28
C ARG A 158 -10.44 -35.75 -4.18
N LEU A 159 -10.15 -34.49 -3.87
CA LEU A 159 -10.79 -33.67 -2.85
C LEU A 159 -12.15 -33.12 -3.30
N LEU A 160 -12.32 -32.84 -4.60
CA LEU A 160 -13.54 -32.21 -5.13
C LEU A 160 -14.32 -33.18 -6.02
N ALA A 161 -15.63 -33.19 -5.86
CA ALA A 161 -16.53 -33.85 -6.81
C ALA A 161 -16.39 -33.19 -8.21
N PRO A 162 -16.59 -33.91 -9.32
CA PRO A 162 -16.38 -33.39 -10.67
C PRO A 162 -17.13 -32.08 -10.99
N GLU A 163 -18.37 -31.95 -10.51
CA GLU A 163 -19.17 -30.74 -10.71
C GLU A 163 -18.61 -29.52 -9.95
N VAL A 164 -18.12 -29.74 -8.73
CA VAL A 164 -17.48 -28.70 -7.92
C VAL A 164 -16.16 -28.29 -8.56
N TYR A 165 -15.39 -29.27 -9.04
CA TYR A 165 -14.15 -29.03 -9.77
C TYR A 165 -14.37 -28.14 -11.01
N ALA A 166 -15.37 -28.46 -11.84
CA ALA A 166 -15.68 -27.67 -13.04
C ALA A 166 -16.03 -26.21 -12.69
N ARG A 167 -16.84 -26.00 -11.64
CA ARG A 167 -17.23 -24.67 -11.16
C ARG A 167 -16.04 -23.88 -10.60
N GLU A 168 -15.19 -24.51 -9.78
CA GLU A 168 -14.03 -23.84 -9.21
C GLU A 168 -12.98 -23.51 -10.29
N LYS A 169 -12.83 -24.36 -11.31
CA LYS A 169 -12.01 -24.04 -12.48
C LYS A 169 -12.50 -22.81 -13.22
N GLU A 170 -13.80 -22.68 -13.44
CA GLU A 170 -14.39 -21.51 -14.11
C GLU A 170 -14.20 -20.22 -13.29
N LYS A 171 -14.50 -20.27 -11.98
CA LYS A 171 -14.24 -19.15 -11.06
C LYS A 171 -12.76 -18.77 -11.06
N PHE A 172 -11.87 -19.75 -11.09
CA PHE A 172 -10.43 -19.52 -11.12
C PHE A 172 -10.02 -18.77 -12.40
N ILE A 173 -10.53 -19.17 -13.57
CA ILE A 173 -10.28 -18.48 -14.84
C ILE A 173 -10.77 -17.03 -14.78
N GLN A 174 -12.01 -16.81 -14.28
CA GLN A 174 -12.55 -15.46 -14.11
C GLN A 174 -11.66 -14.62 -13.18
N THR A 175 -11.25 -15.19 -12.04
CA THR A 175 -10.34 -14.54 -11.08
C THR A 175 -9.01 -14.14 -11.74
N MET A 176 -8.46 -14.96 -12.64
CA MET A 176 -7.24 -14.63 -13.37
C MET A 176 -7.42 -13.47 -14.36
N GLU A 177 -8.53 -13.42 -15.08
CA GLU A 177 -8.82 -12.31 -16.01
C GLU A 177 -9.09 -11.00 -15.27
N GLU A 178 -9.76 -11.06 -14.12
CA GLU A 178 -9.94 -9.92 -13.21
C GLU A 178 -8.58 -9.44 -12.67
N ALA A 179 -7.71 -10.36 -12.24
CA ALA A 179 -6.36 -10.04 -11.79
C ALA A 179 -5.53 -9.38 -12.90
N ARG A 180 -5.63 -9.87 -14.14
CA ARG A 180 -4.98 -9.28 -15.31
C ARG A 180 -5.42 -7.84 -15.52
N THR A 181 -6.73 -7.61 -15.54
CA THR A 181 -7.32 -6.28 -15.73
C THR A 181 -6.87 -5.31 -14.64
N MET A 182 -7.00 -5.71 -13.37
CA MET A 182 -6.57 -4.88 -12.24
C MET A 182 -5.08 -4.55 -12.26
N ALA A 183 -4.22 -5.51 -12.62
CA ALA A 183 -2.79 -5.28 -12.69
C ALA A 183 -2.43 -4.25 -13.78
N ILE A 184 -3.00 -4.39 -14.98
CA ILE A 184 -2.79 -3.44 -16.09
C ILE A 184 -3.30 -2.06 -15.69
N GLU A 185 -4.52 -1.97 -15.19
CA GLU A 185 -5.13 -0.70 -14.78
C GLU A 185 -4.36 -0.02 -13.66
N ALA A 186 -3.86 -0.78 -12.68
CA ALA A 186 -3.06 -0.21 -11.59
C ALA A 186 -1.72 0.36 -12.07
N LEU A 187 -1.03 -0.31 -12.99
CA LEU A 187 0.20 0.23 -13.57
C LEU A 187 -0.06 1.47 -14.42
N ARG A 188 -1.14 1.47 -15.22
CA ARG A 188 -1.59 2.64 -16.00
C ARG A 188 -1.98 3.80 -15.08
N GLU A 189 -2.68 3.53 -14.00
CA GLU A 189 -3.08 4.50 -12.98
C GLU A 189 -1.87 5.13 -12.30
N GLU A 190 -0.96 4.30 -11.79
CA GLU A 190 0.25 4.73 -11.11
C GLU A 190 1.07 5.66 -12.01
N PHE A 191 1.30 5.25 -13.27
CA PHE A 191 2.02 6.07 -14.23
C PHE A 191 1.28 7.36 -14.59
N SER A 192 -0.04 7.30 -14.78
CA SER A 192 -0.87 8.48 -15.07
C SER A 192 -0.78 9.50 -13.95
N GLN A 193 -0.90 9.07 -12.69
CA GLN A 193 -0.78 9.94 -11.53
C GLN A 193 0.63 10.53 -11.39
N MET A 194 1.67 9.80 -11.80
CA MET A 194 3.03 10.33 -11.82
C MET A 194 3.19 11.46 -12.84
N VAL A 195 2.69 11.25 -14.06
CA VAL A 195 2.70 12.26 -15.13
C VAL A 195 1.88 13.47 -14.72
N GLU A 196 0.65 13.28 -14.24
CA GLU A 196 -0.22 14.37 -13.74
C GLU A 196 0.47 15.18 -12.63
N ARG A 197 1.12 14.50 -11.67
CA ARG A 197 1.85 15.18 -10.59
C ARG A 197 3.00 16.01 -11.14
N VAL A 198 3.72 15.55 -12.15
CA VAL A 198 4.82 16.31 -12.75
C VAL A 198 4.32 17.50 -13.57
N THR A 199 3.30 17.29 -14.40
CA THR A 199 2.71 18.37 -15.22
C THR A 199 2.12 19.46 -14.35
N ASP A 200 1.41 19.10 -13.27
CA ASP A 200 0.90 20.05 -12.27
C ASP A 200 2.03 20.87 -11.64
N ARG A 201 3.18 20.27 -11.32
CA ARG A 201 4.30 20.99 -10.69
C ARG A 201 4.97 22.02 -11.59
N PHE A 202 4.72 21.97 -12.90
CA PHE A 202 5.18 23.00 -13.84
C PHE A 202 4.20 24.17 -13.98
N THR A 203 3.03 24.11 -13.35
CA THR A 203 2.06 25.20 -13.31
C THR A 203 2.33 26.20 -12.18
N GLN A 204 1.64 27.33 -12.19
CA GLN A 204 1.63 28.31 -11.11
C GLN A 204 0.57 27.96 -10.06
N ASN A 205 0.77 28.43 -8.83
CA ASN A 205 -0.24 28.44 -7.76
C ASN A 205 -1.28 29.53 -8.00
N ALA A 206 -2.35 29.55 -7.19
CA ALA A 206 -3.37 30.60 -7.19
C ALA A 206 -2.78 32.01 -7.05
N ASP A 207 -1.69 32.15 -6.29
CA ASP A 207 -0.97 33.43 -6.12
C ASP A 207 -0.03 33.79 -7.29
N GLY A 208 -0.08 33.07 -8.41
CA GLY A 208 0.79 33.26 -9.59
C GLY A 208 2.24 32.79 -9.41
N GLN A 209 2.60 32.27 -8.24
CA GLN A 209 3.96 31.78 -7.96
C GLN A 209 4.19 30.36 -8.51
N PRO A 210 5.40 30.03 -9.01
CA PRO A 210 5.72 28.68 -9.45
C PRO A 210 5.58 27.65 -8.31
N LYS A 211 4.97 26.49 -8.61
CA LYS A 211 4.91 25.38 -7.66
C LYS A 211 6.31 24.89 -7.28
N ILE A 212 6.49 24.54 -6.01
CA ILE A 212 7.73 23.94 -5.51
C ILE A 212 7.89 22.55 -6.14
N PHE A 213 8.93 22.39 -6.95
CA PHE A 213 9.30 21.13 -7.56
C PHE A 213 10.18 20.32 -6.60
N LYS A 214 9.59 19.39 -5.83
CA LYS A 214 10.29 18.56 -4.81
C LYS A 214 11.15 17.46 -5.44
N ASN A 215 12.14 16.97 -4.70
CA ASN A 215 13.03 15.88 -5.18
C ASN A 215 12.24 14.59 -5.47
N THR A 216 11.31 14.26 -4.57
CA THR A 216 10.43 13.09 -4.67
C THR A 216 9.60 13.02 -5.96
N THR A 217 9.42 14.15 -6.65
CA THR A 217 8.71 14.21 -7.92
C THR A 217 9.40 13.39 -9.00
N VAL A 218 10.73 13.48 -9.11
CA VAL A 218 11.51 12.78 -10.15
C VAL A 218 12.02 11.43 -9.65
N ASP A 219 12.39 11.34 -8.37
CA ASP A 219 12.86 10.07 -7.77
C ASP A 219 11.83 8.96 -7.96
N SER A 220 10.53 9.28 -7.79
CA SER A 220 9.45 8.31 -8.01
C SER A 220 9.39 7.78 -9.45
N PHE A 221 9.77 8.57 -10.47
CA PHE A 221 9.88 8.10 -11.85
C PHE A 221 10.98 7.07 -12.00
N TYR A 222 12.17 7.34 -11.46
CA TYR A 222 13.26 6.40 -11.56
C TYR A 222 12.97 5.10 -10.79
N GLU A 223 12.35 5.18 -9.61
CA GLU A 223 11.88 4.00 -8.88
C GLU A 223 10.87 3.17 -9.69
N TYR A 224 9.92 3.85 -10.35
CA TYR A 224 8.96 3.18 -11.23
C TYR A 224 9.65 2.54 -12.43
N PHE A 225 10.55 3.24 -13.12
CA PHE A 225 11.28 2.71 -14.29
C PHE A 225 12.09 1.46 -13.94
N GLN A 226 12.74 1.45 -12.77
CA GLN A 226 13.54 0.32 -12.31
C GLN A 226 12.71 -0.96 -12.11
N THR A 227 11.44 -0.83 -11.74
CA THR A 227 10.58 -1.98 -11.40
C THR A 227 9.52 -2.29 -12.45
N PHE A 228 9.28 -1.36 -13.38
CA PHE A 228 8.23 -1.47 -14.40
C PHE A 228 8.39 -2.72 -15.28
N LYS A 229 9.62 -3.05 -15.70
CA LYS A 229 9.86 -4.22 -16.58
C LYS A 229 9.40 -5.52 -15.92
N ASP A 230 9.71 -5.69 -14.63
CA ASP A 230 9.35 -6.89 -13.88
C ASP A 230 7.87 -6.91 -13.51
N ARG A 231 7.25 -5.72 -13.34
CA ARG A 231 5.82 -5.58 -13.02
C ARG A 231 4.92 -5.68 -14.26
N ASN A 232 5.38 -5.34 -15.46
CA ASN A 232 4.62 -5.42 -16.71
C ASN A 232 4.50 -6.87 -17.25
N ILE A 233 4.11 -7.81 -16.38
CA ILE A 233 4.04 -9.25 -16.68
C ILE A 233 3.01 -9.59 -17.77
N PHE A 234 2.03 -8.73 -17.99
CA PHE A 234 0.99 -8.87 -19.01
C PHE A 234 1.31 -8.13 -20.32
N GLN A 235 2.52 -7.57 -20.43
CA GLN A 235 3.07 -6.99 -21.65
C GLN A 235 2.18 -5.89 -22.25
N ASP A 236 1.76 -4.94 -21.43
CA ASP A 236 1.09 -3.74 -21.92
C ASP A 236 2.08 -2.89 -22.74
N HIS A 237 2.02 -3.04 -24.06
CA HIS A 237 2.90 -2.38 -25.00
C HIS A 237 2.64 -0.87 -25.12
N GLU A 238 1.38 -0.44 -24.95
CA GLU A 238 1.02 0.98 -24.98
C GLU A 238 1.63 1.70 -23.78
N LEU A 239 1.46 1.12 -22.58
CA LEU A 239 2.06 1.66 -21.37
C LEU A 239 3.59 1.62 -21.46
N ALA A 240 4.18 0.52 -21.95
CA ALA A 240 5.64 0.43 -22.12
C ALA A 240 6.20 1.51 -23.04
N SER A 241 5.51 1.82 -24.15
CA SER A 241 5.89 2.90 -25.06
C SER A 241 5.88 4.27 -24.36
N LEU A 242 4.85 4.54 -23.55
CA LEU A 242 4.74 5.79 -22.81
C LEU A 242 5.80 5.91 -21.69
N VAL A 243 6.09 4.81 -21.00
CA VAL A 243 7.14 4.75 -19.98
C VAL A 243 8.51 5.03 -20.61
N ASN A 244 8.82 4.41 -21.75
CA ASN A 244 10.07 4.67 -22.48
C ASN A 244 10.18 6.13 -22.93
N ARG A 245 9.07 6.73 -23.40
CA ARG A 245 9.03 8.17 -23.74
C ARG A 245 9.29 9.04 -22.51
N ALA A 246 8.67 8.77 -21.38
CA ALA A 246 8.91 9.51 -20.13
C ALA A 246 10.35 9.39 -19.65
N GLN A 247 10.94 8.19 -19.75
CA GLN A 247 12.33 7.94 -19.41
C GLN A 247 13.28 8.74 -20.32
N ALA A 248 12.99 8.81 -21.62
CA ALA A 248 13.75 9.62 -22.57
C ALA A 248 13.61 11.13 -22.31
N VAL A 249 12.41 11.60 -21.90
CA VAL A 249 12.18 13.01 -21.53
C VAL A 249 12.97 13.39 -20.28
N LEU A 250 13.00 12.52 -19.27
CA LEU A 250 13.75 12.78 -18.02
C LEU A 250 15.26 12.58 -18.19
N ASN A 251 15.69 11.66 -19.06
CA ASN A 251 17.09 11.43 -19.45
C ASN A 251 18.11 11.37 -18.29
N GLY A 252 17.74 10.81 -17.14
CA GLY A 252 18.63 10.72 -15.97
C GLY A 252 18.92 12.06 -15.27
N THR A 253 18.17 13.12 -15.59
CA THR A 253 18.33 14.44 -14.97
C THR A 253 17.95 14.43 -13.49
N SER A 254 18.73 15.16 -12.69
CA SER A 254 18.45 15.40 -11.28
C SER A 254 17.51 16.59 -11.09
N VAL A 255 16.83 16.63 -9.95
CA VAL A 255 15.91 17.73 -9.62
C VAL A 255 16.63 19.07 -9.56
N GLU A 256 17.86 19.11 -9.07
CA GLU A 256 18.70 20.30 -9.01
C GLU A 256 18.98 20.84 -10.41
N GLN A 257 19.28 19.98 -11.37
CA GLN A 257 19.49 20.37 -12.78
C GLN A 257 18.22 20.97 -13.39
N ILE A 258 17.05 20.39 -13.11
CA ILE A 258 15.75 20.89 -13.58
C ILE A 258 15.44 22.27 -12.98
N ARG A 259 15.81 22.50 -11.71
CA ARG A 259 15.57 23.79 -11.03
C ARG A 259 16.45 24.92 -11.58
N THR A 260 17.71 24.62 -11.92
CA THR A 260 18.69 25.65 -12.33
C THR A 260 18.70 25.92 -13.84
N ASN A 261 18.11 25.03 -14.65
CA ASN A 261 18.08 25.17 -16.11
C ASN A 261 16.63 25.36 -16.62
N ALA A 262 16.27 26.61 -16.95
CA ALA A 262 14.95 26.96 -17.44
C ALA A 262 14.59 26.29 -18.78
N GLY A 263 15.56 26.12 -19.69
CA GLY A 263 15.34 25.44 -20.96
C GLY A 263 15.07 23.94 -20.80
N LEU A 264 15.83 23.28 -19.92
CA LEU A 264 15.60 21.88 -19.56
C LEU A 264 14.23 21.69 -18.90
N LYS A 265 13.87 22.59 -17.97
CA LYS A 265 12.56 22.60 -17.32
C LYS A 265 11.41 22.68 -18.33
N GLU A 266 11.54 23.57 -19.31
CA GLU A 266 10.54 23.76 -20.36
C GLU A 266 10.45 22.55 -21.30
N SER A 267 11.59 21.96 -21.65
CA SER A 267 11.64 20.73 -22.46
C SER A 267 10.94 19.55 -21.76
N ILE A 268 11.23 19.34 -20.47
CA ILE A 268 10.58 18.29 -19.67
C ILE A 268 9.08 18.57 -19.53
N ARG A 269 8.69 19.83 -19.29
CA ARG A 269 7.29 20.24 -19.21
C ARG A 269 6.54 19.90 -20.49
N SER A 270 7.08 20.28 -21.65
CA SER A 270 6.47 19.99 -22.95
C SER A 270 6.36 18.48 -23.18
N GLY A 271 7.46 17.74 -22.97
CA GLY A 271 7.48 16.28 -23.16
C GLY A 271 6.47 15.55 -22.27
N MET A 272 6.36 15.94 -21.00
CA MET A 272 5.38 15.35 -20.07
C MET A 272 3.95 15.73 -20.41
N ALA A 273 3.68 16.96 -20.86
CA ALA A 273 2.36 17.37 -21.31
C ALA A 273 1.90 16.58 -22.55
N ASP A 274 2.82 16.27 -23.47
CA ASP A 274 2.54 15.42 -24.63
C ASP A 274 2.22 13.98 -24.23
N ILE A 275 2.95 13.44 -23.25
CA ILE A 275 2.67 12.11 -22.69
C ILE A 275 1.29 12.09 -22.01
N GLU A 276 0.99 13.11 -21.20
CA GLU A 276 -0.32 13.27 -20.54
C GLU A 276 -1.47 13.33 -21.55
N ASN A 277 -1.30 14.06 -22.66
CA ASN A 277 -2.28 14.13 -23.74
C ASN A 277 -2.55 12.74 -24.36
N VAL A 278 -1.49 11.94 -24.56
CA VAL A 278 -1.64 10.58 -25.09
C VAL A 278 -2.29 9.66 -24.07
N ILE A 279 -1.93 9.75 -22.79
CA ILE A 279 -2.58 9.02 -21.69
C ILE A 279 -4.09 9.28 -21.67
N CYS A 280 -4.51 10.54 -21.74
CA CYS A 280 -5.95 10.88 -21.72
C CYS A 280 -6.71 10.22 -22.87
N ARG A 281 -6.10 10.16 -24.06
CA ARG A 281 -6.71 9.58 -25.27
C ARG A 281 -6.71 8.05 -25.25
N VAL A 282 -5.58 7.43 -24.91
CA VAL A 282 -5.39 5.97 -24.99
C VAL A 282 -6.06 5.26 -23.81
N PHE A 283 -6.01 5.85 -22.62
CA PHE A 283 -6.59 5.24 -21.42
C PHE A 283 -8.02 5.73 -21.11
N ASN A 284 -8.61 6.57 -21.99
CA ASN A 284 -9.93 7.19 -21.79
C ASN A 284 -10.08 7.87 -20.41
N ARG A 285 -9.04 8.58 -19.97
CA ARG A 285 -9.01 9.25 -18.67
C ARG A 285 -9.32 10.73 -18.80
N PRO A 286 -10.25 11.29 -17.99
CA PRO A 286 -10.50 12.72 -18.01
C PRO A 286 -9.29 13.47 -17.42
N ARG A 287 -8.84 14.51 -18.12
CA ARG A 287 -7.84 15.42 -17.60
C ARG A 287 -8.41 16.14 -16.38
N ARG A 288 -7.68 16.21 -15.28
CA ARG A 288 -8.12 16.94 -14.09
C ARG A 288 -8.27 18.42 -14.46
N LYS A 289 -9.47 18.98 -14.30
CA LYS A 289 -9.68 20.42 -14.46
C LYS A 289 -8.91 21.12 -13.35
N ILE A 290 -7.82 21.80 -13.70
CA ILE A 290 -7.21 22.78 -12.81
C ILE A 290 -8.20 23.95 -12.77
N VAL A 291 -8.96 24.06 -11.69
CA VAL A 291 -9.76 25.25 -11.41
C VAL A 291 -8.74 26.34 -11.08
N MET A 292 -8.52 27.24 -12.04
CA MET A 292 -7.90 28.53 -11.77
C MET A 292 -9.05 29.46 -11.39
N ASP A 293 -9.22 29.67 -10.09
CA ASP A 293 -9.91 30.87 -9.59
C ASP A 293 -8.92 32.04 -9.57
#